data_AF-A0A023DWQ7-F1
#
_entry.id   AF-A0A023DWQ7-F1
#
_cell.length_a   1.000
_cell.length_b   1.000
_cell.length_c   1.000
_cell.angle_alpha   90.00
_cell.angle_beta   90.00
_cell.angle_gamma   90.00
#
_symmetry.space_group_name_H-M   'P 1'
#
loop_
_entity.id
_entity.type
_entity.pdbx_description
1 polymer ?
#
loop_
_entity_poly.entity_id
_entity_poly.type
_entity_poly.pdbx_seq_one_letter_code
_entity_poly.pdbx_strand_id
1 'polypeptide(L)'
;MEELENIMSLIKEEDLERLGKLYDVNRYNNKITGELLFKGLLRLILLGKKTSLRMLEKLINQGFGSMQSGIEATYSGISKRLKVIKWEYFEGIYKVFHPLDRVLKKLIELQNYYRVC
;
A
#
# COMPACT_ATOMS: atom_id res chain seq x y z
N MET A 1 11.48 -7.71 -11.51
CA MET A 1 10.06 -7.32 -11.72
C MET A 1 9.15 -8.31 -11.01
N GLU A 2 9.34 -9.62 -11.20
CA GLU A 2 8.57 -10.68 -10.53
C GLU A 2 8.59 -10.61 -8.99
N GLU A 3 9.77 -10.41 -8.38
CA GLU A 3 9.87 -10.23 -6.91
C GLU A 3 9.08 -9.03 -6.37
N LEU A 4 9.01 -7.94 -7.13
CA LEU A 4 8.27 -6.75 -6.74
C LEU A 4 6.77 -7.00 -6.79
N GLU A 5 6.28 -7.65 -7.85
CA GLU A 5 4.88 -8.05 -7.93
C GLU A 5 4.52 -9.07 -6.83
N ASN A 6 5.45 -9.96 -6.45
CA ASN A 6 5.28 -10.89 -5.34
C ASN A 6 5.17 -10.18 -3.98
N ILE A 7 5.99 -9.15 -3.72
CA ILE A 7 5.88 -8.36 -2.49
C ILE A 7 4.57 -7.57 -2.48
N MET A 8 4.20 -6.99 -3.62
CA MET A 8 2.96 -6.22 -3.76
C MET A 8 1.72 -7.10 -3.60
N SER A 9 1.75 -8.37 -4.01
CA SER A 9 0.64 -9.31 -3.90
C SER A 9 0.38 -9.81 -2.48
N LEU A 10 1.36 -9.69 -1.56
CA LEU A 10 1.15 -9.91 -0.13
C LEU A 10 0.12 -8.93 0.47
N ILE A 11 -0.05 -7.79 -0.19
CA ILE A 11 -0.99 -6.74 0.19
C ILE A 11 -2.28 -6.94 -0.59
N LYS A 12 -3.19 -7.71 0.00
CA LYS A 12 -4.48 -8.03 -0.61
C LYS A 12 -5.32 -6.79 -0.84
N GLU A 13 -5.96 -6.73 -2.00
CA GLU A 13 -6.85 -5.62 -2.39
C GLU A 13 -8.04 -5.51 -1.44
N GLU A 14 -8.58 -6.66 -1.00
CA GLU A 14 -9.71 -6.70 -0.07
C GLU A 14 -9.41 -6.01 1.27
N ASP A 15 -8.18 -6.13 1.77
CA ASP A 15 -7.75 -5.47 3.01
C ASP A 15 -7.65 -3.95 2.83
N LEU A 16 -7.08 -3.50 1.72
CA LEU A 16 -6.99 -2.07 1.41
C LEU A 16 -8.38 -1.46 1.18
N GLU A 17 -9.28 -2.18 0.53
CA GLU A 17 -10.66 -1.74 0.34
C GLU A 17 -11.41 -1.65 1.67
N ARG A 18 -11.29 -2.69 2.52
CA ARG A 18 -11.89 -2.72 3.85
C ARG A 18 -11.39 -1.57 4.73
N LEU A 19 -10.08 -1.34 4.78
CA LEU A 19 -9.50 -0.21 5.50
C LEU A 19 -9.93 1.13 4.89
N GLY A 20 -10.03 1.20 3.56
CA GLY A 20 -10.47 2.39 2.85
C GLY A 20 -11.90 2.79 3.20
N LYS A 21 -12.78 1.80 3.45
CA LYS A 21 -14.14 2.02 3.98
C LYS A 21 -14.11 2.40 5.46
N LEU A 22 -13.36 1.66 6.28
CA LEU A 22 -13.26 1.86 7.73
C LEU A 22 -12.80 3.28 8.10
N TYR A 23 -11.79 3.80 7.40
CA TYR A 23 -11.24 5.13 7.68
C TYR A 23 -11.87 6.24 6.84
N ASP A 24 -13.00 5.96 6.18
CA ASP A 24 -13.75 6.91 5.36
C ASP A 24 -12.92 7.51 4.20
N VAL A 25 -11.87 6.79 3.77
CA VAL A 25 -10.98 7.24 2.71
C VAL A 25 -11.70 7.16 1.38
N ASN A 26 -12.42 6.07 1.10
CA ASN A 26 -13.07 5.82 -0.19
C ASN A 26 -14.54 6.29 -0.25
N ARG A 27 -15.00 7.16 0.66
CA ARG A 27 -16.42 7.58 0.74
C ARG A 27 -16.96 8.29 -0.50
N TYR A 28 -16.10 9.09 -1.13
CA TYR A 28 -16.40 9.77 -2.39
C TYR A 28 -15.87 8.90 -3.52
N ASN A 29 -16.64 8.79 -4.61
CA ASN A 29 -16.28 8.07 -5.85
C ASN A 29 -15.12 8.77 -6.58
N ASN A 30 -13.99 8.90 -5.88
CA ASN A 30 -12.79 9.55 -6.32
C ASN A 30 -11.95 8.52 -7.06
N LYS A 31 -11.59 8.84 -8.30
CA LYS A 31 -10.69 8.04 -9.14
C LYS A 31 -9.34 7.76 -8.46
N ILE A 32 -8.91 8.62 -7.54
CA ILE A 32 -7.70 8.45 -6.74
C ILE A 32 -8.08 7.88 -5.36
N THR A 33 -8.03 6.56 -5.25
CA THR A 33 -8.36 5.80 -4.03
C THR A 33 -7.18 5.76 -3.05
N GLY A 34 -7.47 5.43 -1.78
CA GLY A 34 -6.41 5.20 -0.79
C GLY A 34 -5.49 4.04 -1.16
N GLU A 35 -6.06 2.99 -1.77
CA GLU A 35 -5.33 1.86 -2.31
C GLU A 35 -4.31 2.29 -3.38
N LEU A 36 -4.77 3.06 -4.38
CA LEU A 36 -3.94 3.51 -5.49
C LEU A 36 -2.73 4.31 -4.98
N LEU A 37 -2.97 5.20 -4.02
CA LEU A 37 -1.93 6.02 -3.41
C LEU A 37 -0.94 5.16 -2.60
N PHE A 38 -1.44 4.23 -1.80
CA PHE A 38 -0.59 3.37 -0.98
C PHE A 38 0.28 2.45 -1.85
N LYS A 39 -0.32 1.72 -2.79
CA LYS A 39 0.40 0.84 -3.72
C LYS A 39 1.41 1.61 -4.57
N GLY A 40 1.04 2.80 -5.05
CA GLY A 40 1.95 3.65 -5.82
C GLY A 40 3.15 4.14 -5.00
N LEU A 41 2.92 4.57 -3.76
CA LEU A 41 4.00 4.97 -2.85
C LEU A 41 4.93 3.80 -2.52
N LEU A 42 4.36 2.64 -2.18
CA LEU A 42 5.13 1.43 -1.87
C LEU A 42 5.99 1.01 -3.06
N ARG A 43 5.42 1.01 -4.27
CA ARG A 43 6.17 0.69 -5.50
C ARG A 43 7.33 1.65 -5.74
N LEU A 44 7.16 2.96 -5.51
CA LEU A 44 8.26 3.92 -5.61
C LEU A 44 9.37 3.63 -4.59
N ILE A 45 9.01 3.28 -3.35
CA ILE A 45 9.95 2.90 -2.29
C ILE A 45 10.74 1.64 -2.69
N LEU A 46 10.04 0.58 -3.10
CA LEU A 46 10.66 -0.70 -3.49
C LEU A 46 11.57 -0.55 -4.73
N LEU A 47 11.26 0.38 -5.63
CA LEU A 47 12.10 0.69 -6.79
C LEU A 47 13.27 1.64 -6.48
N GLY A 48 13.43 2.09 -5.23
CA GLY A 48 14.44 3.08 -4.84
C GLY A 48 14.26 4.43 -5.55
N LYS A 49 13.04 4.77 -5.97
CA LYS A 49 12.73 6.02 -6.66
C LYS A 49 12.29 7.09 -5.66
N LYS A 50 12.45 8.35 -6.05
CA LYS A 50 11.98 9.48 -5.24
C LYS A 50 10.47 9.42 -5.04
N THR A 51 10.03 9.42 -3.79
CA THR A 51 8.62 9.46 -3.35
C THR A 51 8.02 10.87 -3.48
N SER A 52 8.06 11.42 -4.70
CA SER A 52 7.47 12.73 -4.99
C SER A 52 6.11 12.59 -5.67
N LEU A 53 5.23 13.57 -5.47
CA LEU A 53 3.91 13.61 -6.09
C LEU A 53 3.97 13.54 -7.62
N ARG A 54 4.99 14.13 -8.25
CA ARG A 54 5.20 14.05 -9.71
C ARG A 54 5.57 12.63 -10.17
N MET A 55 6.37 11.92 -9.39
CA MET A 55 6.69 10.51 -9.68
C MET A 55 5.46 9.63 -9.50
N LEU A 56 4.64 9.91 -8.48
CA LEU A 56 3.41 9.18 -8.22
C LEU A 56 2.38 9.42 -9.34
N GLU A 57 2.21 10.66 -9.79
CA GLU A 57 1.40 11.02 -10.96
C GLU A 57 1.83 10.26 -12.21
N LYS A 58 3.12 10.30 -12.53
CA LYS A 58 3.67 9.57 -13.67
C LYS A 58 3.39 8.07 -13.55
N LEU A 59 3.63 7.48 -12.38
CA LEU A 59 3.44 6.06 -12.14
C LEU A 59 1.97 5.65 -12.26
N ILE A 60 1.04 6.42 -11.69
CA ILE A 60 -0.41 6.15 -11.79
C ILE A 60 -0.87 6.22 -13.24
N ASN A 61 -0.47 7.27 -13.97
CA ASN A 61 -0.88 7.46 -15.36
C ASN A 61 -0.27 6.42 -16.31
N GLN A 62 0.88 5.84 -15.96
CA GLN A 62 1.49 4.72 -16.68
C GLN A 62 0.78 3.38 -16.41
N GLY A 63 -0.02 3.29 -15.34
CA GLY A 63 -0.60 2.05 -14.85
C GLY A 63 0.45 1.16 -14.17
N PHE A 64 0.01 0.40 -13.17
CA PHE A 64 0.86 -0.62 -12.52
C PHE A 64 0.01 -1.74 -11.93
N GLY A 65 0.52 -2.97 -11.99
CA GLY A 65 -0.20 -4.16 -11.50
C GLY A 65 -1.50 -4.44 -12.28
N SER A 66 -2.55 -4.85 -11.58
CA SER A 66 -3.92 -5.06 -12.07
C SER A 66 -4.68 -3.76 -12.36
N MET A 67 -4.15 -2.59 -11.97
CA MET A 67 -4.83 -1.30 -12.12
C MET A 67 -4.83 -0.86 -13.59
N GLN A 68 -6.03 -0.83 -14.16
CA GLN A 68 -6.28 -0.53 -15.57
C GLN A 68 -5.76 0.86 -15.97
N SER A 69 -5.07 0.88 -17.11
CA SER A 69 -4.80 2.09 -17.89
C SER A 69 -6.11 2.86 -18.13
N GLY A 70 -6.19 4.11 -17.67
CA GLY A 70 -7.39 4.94 -17.82
C GLY A 70 -7.68 5.87 -16.65
N ILE A 71 -7.01 5.69 -15.51
CA ILE A 71 -7.00 6.68 -14.44
C ILE A 71 -6.03 7.80 -14.82
N GLU A 72 -6.58 8.98 -15.08
CA GLU A 72 -5.78 10.20 -15.22
C GLU A 72 -5.70 10.90 -13.87
N ALA A 73 -4.55 10.72 -13.20
CA ALA A 73 -4.21 11.43 -11.99
C ALA A 73 -3.42 12.70 -12.34
N THR A 74 -3.70 13.75 -11.58
CA THR A 74 -2.93 15.00 -11.64
C THR A 74 -2.20 15.23 -10.33
N TYR A 75 -1.06 15.90 -10.36
CA TYR A 75 -0.33 16.33 -9.17
C TYR A 75 -1.26 16.99 -8.13
N SER A 76 -2.14 17.87 -8.58
CA SER A 76 -3.06 18.61 -7.71
C SER A 76 -4.15 17.71 -7.14
N GLY A 77 -4.67 16.76 -7.91
CA GLY A 77 -5.62 15.75 -7.44
C GLY A 77 -5.00 14.85 -6.37
N ILE A 78 -3.78 14.35 -6.59
CA ILE A 78 -3.03 13.54 -5.63
C ILE A 78 -2.75 14.35 -4.35
N SER A 79 -2.28 15.59 -4.49
CA SER A 79 -1.96 16.47 -3.35
C SER A 79 -3.19 16.74 -2.48
N LYS A 80 -4.31 17.13 -3.11
CA LYS A 80 -5.59 17.34 -2.40
C LYS A 80 -6.04 16.08 -1.69
N ARG A 81 -5.87 14.92 -2.33
CA ARG A 81 -6.29 13.65 -1.77
C ARG A 81 -5.48 13.27 -0.54
N LEU A 82 -4.16 13.36 -0.60
CA LEU A 82 -3.28 13.06 0.53
C LEU A 82 -3.54 13.96 1.75
N LYS A 83 -3.99 15.21 1.54
CA LYS A 83 -4.38 16.11 2.64
C LYS A 83 -5.65 15.68 3.37
N VAL A 84 -6.53 14.93 2.70
CA VAL A 84 -7.83 14.50 3.24
C VAL A 84 -7.75 13.09 3.82
N ILE A 85 -6.84 12.25 3.30
CA ILE A 85 -6.63 10.92 3.85
C ILE A 85 -6.04 11.05 5.26
N LYS A 86 -6.76 10.48 6.21
CA LYS A 86 -6.37 10.35 7.61
C LYS A 86 -5.14 9.44 7.74
N TRP A 87 -4.16 9.83 8.55
CA TRP A 87 -2.93 9.05 8.73
C TRP A 87 -3.20 7.67 9.34
N GLU A 88 -4.29 7.55 10.09
CA GLU A 88 -4.83 6.33 10.69
C GLU A 88 -5.13 5.25 9.64
N TYR A 89 -5.42 5.63 8.39
CA TYR A 89 -5.54 4.68 7.29
C TYR A 89 -4.23 3.93 7.03
N PHE A 90 -3.11 4.67 6.95
CA PHE A 90 -1.79 4.07 6.73
C PHE A 90 -1.32 3.29 7.96
N GLU A 91 -1.65 3.76 9.16
CA GLU A 91 -1.40 3.01 10.40
C GLU A 91 -2.19 1.69 10.42
N GLY A 92 -3.46 1.71 9.99
CA GLY A 92 -4.30 0.53 9.87
C GLY A 92 -3.74 -0.49 8.87
N ILE A 93 -3.25 -0.02 7.73
CA ILE A 93 -2.52 -0.85 6.76
C ILE A 93 -1.33 -1.51 7.44
N TYR A 94 -0.45 -0.71 8.07
CA TYR A 94 0.71 -1.24 8.78
C TYR A 94 0.32 -2.30 9.82
N LYS A 95 -0.72 -2.05 10.62
CA LYS A 95 -1.23 -3.00 11.63
C LYS A 95 -1.84 -4.27 11.07
N VAL A 96 -2.31 -4.28 9.82
CA VAL A 96 -2.81 -5.49 9.14
C VAL A 96 -1.66 -6.35 8.63
N PHE A 97 -0.55 -5.74 8.20
CA PHE A 97 0.58 -6.47 7.61
C PHE A 97 1.70 -6.80 8.64
N HIS A 98 1.84 -6.00 9.69
CA HIS A 98 2.78 -6.23 10.81
C HIS A 98 2.50 -7.46 11.70
N PRO A 99 1.29 -8.05 11.82
CA PRO A 99 1.07 -9.27 12.59
C PRO A 99 1.80 -10.48 12.00
N LEU A 100 2.10 -10.48 10.69
CA LEU A 100 2.94 -11.50 10.07
C LEU A 100 4.35 -11.50 10.68
N ASP A 101 4.93 -10.33 10.96
CA ASP A 101 6.22 -10.21 11.65
C ASP A 101 6.15 -10.73 13.11
N ARG A 102 5.02 -10.59 13.80
CA ARG A 102 4.86 -11.13 15.15
C ARG A 102 4.70 -12.65 15.16
N VAL A 103 3.98 -13.21 14.19
CA VAL A 103 3.82 -14.67 14.05
C VAL A 103 5.14 -15.31 13.61
N LEU A 104 5.84 -14.72 12.63
CA LEU A 104 7.18 -15.16 12.24
C LEU A 104 8.19 -15.04 13.39
N LYS A 105 8.23 -13.93 14.13
CA LYS A 105 9.08 -13.82 15.33
C LYS A 105 8.76 -14.89 16.36
N LYS A 106 7.48 -15.11 16.68
CA LYS A 106 7.08 -16.17 17.63
C LYS A 106 7.43 -17.57 17.15
N LEU A 107 7.28 -17.85 15.86
CA LEU A 107 7.65 -19.15 15.28
C LEU A 107 9.17 -19.37 15.29
N ILE A 108 9.97 -18.32 15.04
CA ILE A 108 11.44 -18.36 15.15
C ILE A 108 11.88 -18.54 16.61
N GLU A 109 11.26 -17.82 17.56
CA GLU A 109 11.49 -17.99 18.99
C GLU A 109 11.18 -19.43 19.45
N LEU A 110 10.06 -19.99 19.01
CA LEU A 110 9.67 -21.37 19.31
C LEU A 110 10.65 -22.39 18.69
N GLN A 111 11.05 -22.23 17.42
CA GLN A 111 12.04 -23.12 16.79
C GLN A 111 13.41 -23.07 17.50
N ASN A 112 13.84 -21.90 17.94
CA ASN A 112 15.09 -21.77 18.69
C ASN A 112 15.00 -22.42 20.07
N TYR A 113 13.84 -22.34 20.74
CA TYR A 113 13.61 -23.04 22.00
C TYR A 113 13.73 -24.57 21.86
N TYR A 114 13.12 -25.16 20.82
CA TYR A 114 13.18 -26.60 20.56
C TYR A 114 14.49 -27.09 19.93
N ARG A 115 15.36 -26.21 19.45
CA ARG A 115 16.72 -26.56 18.97
C ARG A 115 17.77 -26.62 20.08
N VAL A 116 17.47 -26.06 21.24
CA VAL A 116 18.36 -25.99 22.41
C VAL A 116 17.98 -27.03 23.48
N CYS A 117 16.87 -27.74 23.28
CA CYS A 117 16.49 -28.94 24.04
C CYS A 117 16.89 -30.20 23.26
#